data_AF-A0A975ISP0-F1
#
_entry.id   AF-A0A975ISP0-F1
#
_cell.length_a   1.000
_cell.length_b   1.000
_cell.length_c   1.000
_cell.angle_alpha   90.00
_cell.angle_beta   90.00
_cell.angle_gamma   90.00
#
_symmetry.space_group_name_H-M   'P 1'
#
loop_
_entity.id
_entity.type
_entity.pdbx_description
1 polymer ?
#
loop_
_entity_poly.entity_id
_entity_poly.type
_entity_poly.pdbx_seq_one_letter_code
_entity_poly.pdbx_strand_id
1 'polypeptide(L)'
;MRKIKVLILAFCSFVSLNVIAQSFDIDKYNEEKEAILNVVLNSVQFDSIYSSNRVYFVSNELLSTSSSLVLKKGKCRAKVLEREKLKKKHYVGLGDFTMPKKNPKYVRVQIYSSSTSKTLNLRLEKNKDDWVIVNHLIMED
;
A
#
# COMPACT_ATOMS: atom_id res chain seq x y z
N MET A 1 38.51 40.89 -32.89
CA MET A 1 37.15 40.35 -32.59
C MET A 1 37.18 38.83 -32.41
N ARG A 2 37.64 38.30 -31.26
CA ARG A 2 37.77 36.84 -31.05
C ARG A 2 37.53 36.32 -29.62
N LYS A 3 37.03 37.15 -28.69
CA LYS A 3 36.94 36.79 -27.25
C LYS A 3 35.52 36.77 -26.66
N ILE A 4 34.46 36.78 -27.48
CA ILE A 4 33.06 36.85 -26.98
C ILE A 4 32.30 35.52 -27.16
N LYS A 5 32.84 34.55 -27.92
CA LYS A 5 32.12 33.29 -28.20
C LYS A 5 32.27 32.19 -27.13
N VAL A 6 33.14 32.37 -26.13
CA VAL A 6 33.45 31.29 -25.16
C VAL A 6 32.58 31.34 -23.90
N LEU A 7 31.93 32.47 -23.61
CA LEU A 7 31.19 32.64 -22.35
C LEU A 7 29.76 32.06 -22.38
N ILE A 8 29.18 31.83 -23.56
CA ILE A 8 27.78 31.34 -23.67
C ILE A 8 27.69 29.80 -23.60
N LEU A 9 28.77 29.07 -23.91
CA LEU A 9 28.74 27.60 -23.86
C LEU A 9 28.86 27.02 -22.44
N ALA A 10 29.41 27.78 -21.48
CA ALA A 10 29.56 27.32 -20.10
C ALA A 10 28.25 27.41 -19.29
N PHE A 11 27.29 28.23 -19.73
CA PHE A 11 26.04 28.42 -18.98
C PHE A 11 24.96 27.37 -19.32
N CYS A 12 25.08 26.67 -20.46
CA CYS A 12 24.14 25.60 -20.81
C CYS A 12 24.47 24.24 -20.17
N SER A 13 25.64 24.08 -19.55
CA SER A 13 26.02 22.81 -18.88
C SER A 13 25.67 22.74 -17.40
N PHE A 14 25.16 23.82 -16.80
CA PHE A 14 24.77 23.85 -15.38
C PHE A 14 23.26 23.71 -15.12
N VAL A 15 22.43 23.66 -16.16
CA VAL A 15 20.96 23.56 -16.03
C VAL A 15 20.46 22.12 -16.12
N SER A 16 21.27 21.17 -16.61
CA SER A 16 20.88 19.75 -16.74
C SER A 16 21.13 18.90 -15.49
N LEU A 17 21.80 19.40 -14.45
CA LEU A 17 22.18 18.61 -13.28
C LEU A 17 21.20 18.66 -12.09
N ASN A 18 20.11 19.42 -12.17
CA ASN A 18 19.15 19.54 -11.05
C ASN A 18 17.74 19.05 -11.36
N VAL A 19 17.54 18.36 -12.50
CA VAL A 19 16.31 17.59 -12.74
C VAL A 19 16.55 16.11 -12.43
N ILE A 20 17.18 15.82 -11.30
CA ILE A 20 16.81 14.60 -10.55
C ILE A 20 15.55 15.00 -9.78
N ALA A 21 14.47 15.20 -10.55
CA ALA A 21 13.13 15.16 -10.04
C ALA A 21 13.05 13.87 -9.23
N GLN A 22 12.66 13.98 -7.95
CA GLN A 22 12.46 12.84 -7.08
C GLN A 22 11.46 11.90 -7.75
N SER A 23 11.96 10.90 -8.49
CA SER A 23 11.10 9.88 -9.08
C SER A 23 10.46 9.16 -7.90
N PHE A 24 9.16 9.32 -7.79
CA PHE A 24 8.38 8.48 -6.90
C PHE A 24 8.50 7.06 -7.43
N ASP A 25 9.29 6.26 -6.73
CA ASP A 25 9.45 4.84 -7.03
C ASP A 25 8.17 4.12 -6.61
N ILE A 26 7.19 4.16 -7.51
CA ILE A 26 5.88 3.53 -7.36
C ILE A 26 6.03 2.01 -7.17
N ASP A 27 7.04 1.40 -7.77
CA ASP A 27 7.30 -0.03 -7.66
C ASP A 27 7.71 -0.37 -6.24
N LYS A 28 8.67 0.36 -5.68
CA LYS A 28 9.04 0.22 -4.26
C LYS A 28 7.89 0.51 -3.31
N TYR A 29 7.06 1.52 -3.60
CA TYR A 29 5.87 1.80 -2.80
C TYR A 29 4.89 0.63 -2.80
N ASN A 30 4.69 -0.01 -3.97
CA ASN A 30 3.83 -1.16 -4.12
C ASN A 30 4.41 -2.41 -3.45
N GLU A 31 5.71 -2.64 -3.52
CA GLU A 31 6.39 -3.72 -2.79
C GLU A 31 6.17 -3.61 -1.27
N GLU A 32 6.38 -2.42 -0.70
CA GLU A 32 6.13 -2.18 0.73
C GLU A 32 4.65 -2.38 1.08
N LYS A 33 3.75 -1.88 0.23
CA LYS A 33 2.31 -2.07 0.39
C LYS A 33 1.90 -3.54 0.36
N GLU A 34 2.46 -4.33 -0.54
CA GLU A 34 2.25 -5.77 -0.61
C GLU A 34 2.69 -6.45 0.70
N ALA A 35 3.90 -6.14 1.17
CA ALA A 35 4.45 -6.70 2.40
C ALA A 35 3.55 -6.37 3.60
N ILE A 36 3.14 -5.12 3.74
CA ILE A 36 2.25 -4.66 4.82
C ILE A 36 0.91 -5.38 4.79
N LEU A 37 0.24 -5.39 3.63
CA LEU A 37 -1.08 -6.03 3.52
C LEU A 37 -1.00 -7.55 3.76
N ASN A 38 0.10 -8.20 3.36
CA ASN A 38 0.32 -9.61 3.67
C ASN A 38 0.54 -9.85 5.17
N VAL A 39 1.25 -8.98 5.88
CA VAL A 39 1.32 -9.06 7.35
C VAL A 39 -0.06 -8.92 7.97
N VAL A 40 -0.86 -7.95 7.51
CA VAL A 40 -2.22 -7.72 8.01
C VAL A 40 -3.10 -8.96 7.79
N LEU A 41 -3.13 -9.51 6.57
CA LEU A 41 -3.98 -10.65 6.22
C LEU A 41 -3.65 -11.94 7.00
N ASN A 42 -2.42 -12.08 7.48
CA ASN A 42 -1.94 -13.24 8.22
C ASN A 42 -1.82 -12.97 9.73
N SER A 43 -2.46 -11.90 10.21
CA SER A 43 -2.47 -11.54 11.62
C SER A 43 -3.71 -12.10 12.34
N VAL A 44 -3.55 -12.37 13.64
CA VAL A 44 -4.66 -12.79 14.51
C VAL A 44 -5.75 -11.72 14.60
N GLN A 45 -5.37 -10.44 14.48
CA GLN A 45 -6.30 -9.31 14.49
C GLN A 45 -7.22 -9.36 13.27
N PHE A 46 -6.69 -9.65 12.08
CA PHE A 46 -7.52 -9.81 10.89
C PHE A 46 -8.43 -11.03 10.98
N ASP A 47 -7.92 -12.16 11.49
CA ASP A 47 -8.72 -13.38 11.69
C ASP A 47 -9.90 -13.16 12.64
N SER A 48 -9.77 -12.27 13.63
CA SER A 48 -10.87 -11.93 14.55
C SER A 48 -12.05 -11.21 13.88
N ILE A 49 -11.84 -10.57 12.73
CA ILE A 49 -12.89 -9.86 11.99
C ILE A 49 -13.28 -10.56 10.68
N TYR A 50 -12.46 -11.49 10.17
CA TYR A 50 -12.68 -12.18 8.90
C TYR A 50 -12.15 -13.63 8.92
N SER A 51 -13.05 -14.59 9.13
CA SER A 51 -12.70 -16.01 9.33
C SER A 51 -12.42 -16.80 8.06
N SER A 52 -12.86 -16.33 6.88
CA SER A 52 -12.67 -17.06 5.62
C SER A 52 -11.20 -17.06 5.18
N ASN A 53 -10.71 -18.23 4.73
CA ASN A 53 -9.39 -18.35 4.07
C ASN A 53 -9.36 -17.73 2.67
N ARG A 54 -10.52 -17.67 2.00
CA ARG A 54 -10.66 -17.01 0.69
C ARG A 54 -11.03 -15.56 0.92
N VAL A 55 -10.05 -14.68 0.74
CA VAL A 55 -10.23 -13.23 0.89
C VAL A 55 -10.62 -12.61 -0.45
N TYR A 56 -11.72 -11.86 -0.44
CA TYR A 56 -12.16 -11.05 -1.57
C TYR A 56 -12.05 -9.58 -1.17
N PHE A 57 -11.14 -8.83 -1.78
CA PHE A 57 -11.10 -7.38 -1.64
C PHE A 57 -12.09 -6.74 -2.59
N VAL A 58 -12.81 -5.72 -2.11
CA VAL A 58 -13.49 -4.78 -3.00
C VAL A 58 -12.44 -3.83 -3.60
N SER A 59 -12.52 -3.64 -4.91
CA SER A 59 -11.67 -2.68 -5.62
C SER A 59 -11.94 -1.26 -5.18
N ASN A 60 -10.87 -0.46 -5.12
CA ASN A 60 -10.93 0.99 -4.94
C ASN A 60 -9.65 1.67 -5.46
N GLU A 61 -9.51 2.96 -5.21
CA GLU A 61 -8.34 3.77 -5.63
C GLU A 61 -7.01 3.26 -5.06
N LEU A 62 -7.04 2.65 -3.87
CA LEU A 62 -5.85 2.11 -3.24
C LEU A 62 -5.53 0.71 -3.76
N LEU A 63 -6.53 -0.11 -4.05
CA LEU A 63 -6.36 -1.49 -4.48
C LEU A 63 -7.28 -1.78 -5.67
N SER A 64 -6.78 -1.53 -6.88
CA SER A 64 -7.52 -1.77 -8.12
C SER A 64 -7.47 -3.24 -8.57
N THR A 65 -8.38 -3.62 -9.45
CA THR A 65 -8.36 -4.94 -10.11
C THR A 65 -7.18 -5.14 -11.05
N SER A 66 -6.57 -4.05 -11.53
CA SER A 66 -5.35 -4.04 -12.34
C SER A 66 -4.06 -4.07 -11.53
N SER A 67 -4.15 -4.04 -10.20
CA SER A 67 -2.98 -4.05 -9.32
C SER A 67 -2.15 -5.32 -9.51
N SER A 68 -0.82 -5.16 -9.61
CA SER A 68 0.14 -6.26 -9.67
C SER A 68 0.38 -6.94 -8.32
N LEU A 69 -0.17 -6.40 -7.22
CA LEU A 69 0.06 -6.88 -5.86
C LEU A 69 -0.37 -8.35 -5.70
N VAL A 70 0.49 -9.15 -5.08
CA VAL A 70 0.29 -10.55 -4.77
C VAL A 70 -0.07 -10.73 -3.30
N LEU A 71 -1.35 -10.50 -3.00
CA LEU A 71 -1.88 -10.66 -1.64
C LEU A 71 -2.26 -12.12 -1.35
N LYS A 72 -1.84 -12.63 -0.18
CA LYS A 72 -2.08 -14.01 0.26
C LYS A 72 -2.51 -14.08 1.73
N LYS A 73 -3.53 -14.88 2.01
CA LYS A 73 -3.89 -15.36 3.36
C LYS A 73 -3.52 -16.84 3.46
N GLY A 74 -2.50 -17.17 4.25
CA GLY A 74 -1.86 -18.47 4.25
C GLY A 74 -1.44 -18.87 2.84
N LYS A 75 -1.94 -20.02 2.36
CA LYS A 75 -1.68 -20.54 1.01
C LYS A 75 -2.66 -20.00 -0.05
N CYS A 76 -3.68 -19.24 0.35
CA CYS A 76 -4.74 -18.77 -0.54
C CYS A 76 -4.46 -17.35 -1.05
N ARG A 77 -4.42 -17.17 -2.38
CA ARG A 77 -4.33 -15.83 -2.99
C ARG A 77 -5.64 -15.07 -2.80
N ALA A 78 -5.57 -13.85 -2.28
CA ALA A 78 -6.70 -12.94 -2.23
C ALA A 78 -7.07 -12.44 -3.63
N LYS A 79 -8.35 -12.19 -3.88
CA LYS A 79 -8.83 -11.65 -5.15
C LYS A 79 -9.37 -10.24 -4.96
N VAL A 80 -8.94 -9.30 -5.79
CA VAL A 80 -9.54 -7.97 -5.88
C VAL A 80 -10.65 -8.04 -6.93
N LEU A 81 -11.86 -7.59 -6.58
CA LEU A 81 -13.04 -7.66 -7.43
C LEU A 81 -13.81 -6.35 -7.38
N GLU A 82 -14.42 -5.98 -8.50
CA GLU A 82 -15.41 -4.89 -8.55
C GLU A 82 -16.62 -5.20 -7.66
N ARG A 83 -17.23 -4.15 -7.10
CA ARG A 83 -18.32 -4.23 -6.11
C ARG A 83 -19.50 -5.08 -6.60
N GLU A 84 -19.82 -5.02 -7.89
CA GLU A 84 -20.92 -5.77 -8.50
C GLU A 84 -20.71 -7.28 -8.43
N LYS A 85 -19.45 -7.75 -8.42
CA LYS A 85 -19.09 -9.17 -8.33
C LYS A 85 -19.11 -9.71 -6.89
N LEU A 86 -19.37 -8.85 -5.90
CA LEU A 86 -19.35 -9.18 -4.47
C LEU A 86 -20.73 -9.39 -3.84
N LYS A 87 -21.83 -9.25 -4.60
CA LYS A 87 -23.23 -9.32 -4.09
C LYS A 87 -23.57 -10.53 -3.21
N LYS A 88 -22.86 -11.65 -3.35
CA LYS A 88 -23.07 -12.89 -2.57
C LYS A 88 -21.79 -13.39 -1.88
N LYS A 89 -20.83 -12.50 -1.63
CA LYS A 89 -19.52 -12.86 -1.06
C LYS A 89 -19.22 -11.95 0.12
N HIS A 90 -18.72 -12.52 1.20
CA HIS A 90 -18.06 -11.73 2.22
C HIS A 90 -16.79 -11.12 1.65
N TYR A 91 -16.65 -9.82 1.82
CA TYR A 91 -15.55 -9.07 1.25
C TYR A 91 -14.87 -8.20 2.29
N VAL A 92 -13.70 -7.74 1.92
CA VAL A 92 -12.83 -6.88 2.70
C VAL A 92 -12.67 -5.56 1.96
N GLY A 93 -12.84 -4.44 2.66
CA GLY A 93 -12.54 -3.11 2.15
C GLY A 93 -11.22 -2.62 2.70
N LEU A 94 -10.32 -2.15 1.84
CA LEU A 94 -9.17 -1.35 2.28
C LEU A 94 -9.63 0.10 2.43
N GLY A 95 -9.74 0.58 3.68
CA GLY A 95 -10.05 1.97 4.01
C GLY A 95 -8.80 2.85 3.92
N ASP A 96 -8.44 3.54 5.00
CA ASP A 96 -7.18 4.28 5.10
C ASP A 96 -5.93 3.39 4.91
N PHE A 97 -4.99 3.88 4.11
CA PHE A 97 -3.63 3.33 3.99
C PHE A 97 -2.65 4.51 3.96
N THR A 98 -2.17 4.91 5.13
CA THR A 98 -1.27 6.07 5.28
C THR A 98 0.15 5.59 5.51
N MET A 99 1.02 5.73 4.50
CA MET A 99 2.43 5.36 4.54
C MET A 99 3.32 6.51 4.02
N PRO A 100 4.43 6.87 4.70
CA PRO A 100 5.40 7.81 4.16
C PRO A 100 5.99 7.32 2.83
N LYS A 101 6.11 8.21 1.85
CA LYS A 101 6.62 7.86 0.51
C LYS A 101 8.10 7.48 0.48
N LYS A 102 8.89 7.91 1.47
CA LYS A 102 10.33 7.65 1.56
C LYS A 102 10.66 7.04 2.91
N ASN A 103 11.42 5.94 2.87
CA ASN A 103 11.91 5.22 4.05
C ASN A 103 10.80 5.05 5.12
N PRO A 104 9.66 4.42 4.77
CA PRO A 104 8.54 4.29 5.69
C PRO A 104 8.96 3.53 6.94
N LYS A 105 8.76 4.15 8.10
CA LYS A 105 9.02 3.55 9.42
C LYS A 105 7.74 3.13 10.15
N TYR A 106 6.62 3.69 9.73
CA TYR A 106 5.31 3.38 10.27
C TYR A 106 4.26 3.45 9.16
N VAL A 107 3.17 2.72 9.33
CA VAL A 107 2.00 2.76 8.45
C VAL A 107 0.75 2.62 9.29
N ARG A 108 -0.32 3.29 8.86
CA ARG A 108 -1.68 3.03 9.35
C ARG A 108 -2.49 2.33 8.27
N VAL A 109 -3.19 1.28 8.64
CA VAL A 109 -4.05 0.50 7.75
C VAL A 109 -5.41 0.36 8.38
N GLN A 110 -6.46 0.63 7.63
CA GLN A 110 -7.84 0.37 8.03
C GLN A 110 -8.44 -0.68 7.11
N ILE A 111 -9.04 -1.71 7.71
CA ILE A 111 -9.67 -2.82 7.02
C ILE A 111 -11.10 -2.96 7.51
N TYR A 112 -12.06 -2.90 6.59
CA TYR A 112 -13.45 -3.23 6.86
C TYR A 112 -13.74 -4.68 6.48
N SER A 113 -14.52 -5.38 7.29
CA SER A 113 -15.01 -6.73 7.00
C SER A 113 -16.52 -6.74 6.82
N SER A 114 -16.99 -7.14 5.64
CA SER A 114 -18.42 -7.27 5.36
C SER A 114 -19.06 -8.50 6.00
N SER A 115 -18.28 -9.43 6.57
CA SER A 115 -18.84 -10.61 7.27
C SER A 115 -19.26 -10.29 8.69
N THR A 116 -18.58 -9.35 9.33
CA THR A 116 -18.79 -8.98 10.73
C THR A 116 -19.26 -7.54 10.90
N SER A 117 -19.27 -6.74 9.83
CA SER A 117 -19.51 -5.28 9.87
C SER A 117 -18.56 -4.56 10.85
N LYS A 118 -17.32 -5.05 10.96
CA LYS A 118 -16.29 -4.48 11.82
C LYS A 118 -15.21 -3.79 11.03
N THR A 119 -14.67 -2.74 11.60
CA THR A 119 -13.50 -2.02 11.08
C THR A 119 -12.31 -2.26 11.99
N LEU A 120 -11.24 -2.81 11.42
CA LEU A 120 -9.94 -3.01 12.06
C LEU A 120 -8.99 -1.90 11.63
N ASN A 121 -8.59 -1.07 12.59
CA ASN A 121 -7.54 -0.06 12.42
C ASN A 121 -6.25 -0.59 13.01
N LEU A 122 -5.15 -0.50 12.26
CA LEU A 122 -3.84 -1.03 12.61
C LEU A 122 -2.79 0.06 12.48
N ARG A 123 -1.85 0.06 13.42
CA ARG A 123 -0.56 0.72 13.27
C ARG A 123 0.51 -0.36 13.19
N LEU A 124 1.30 -0.30 12.12
CA LEU A 124 2.49 -1.13 11.98
C LEU A 124 3.73 -0.25 12.03
N GLU A 125 4.81 -0.79 12.57
CA GLU A 125 6.12 -0.18 12.58
C GLU A 125 7.13 -1.12 11.92
N LYS A 126 8.10 -0.51 11.23
CA LYS A 126 9.17 -1.25 10.56
C LYS A 126 10.26 -1.55 11.59
N ASN A 127 10.46 -2.82 11.88
CA ASN A 127 11.55 -3.31 12.73
C ASN A 127 12.57 -4.02 11.85
N LYS A 128 13.73 -3.38 11.65
CA LYS A 128 14.70 -3.77 10.62
C LYS A 128 14.03 -3.78 9.24
N ASP A 129 13.82 -4.95 8.66
CA ASP A 129 13.20 -5.12 7.35
C ASP A 129 11.77 -5.68 7.42
N ASP A 130 11.28 -6.02 8.62
CA ASP A 130 9.97 -6.62 8.83
C ASP A 130 8.95 -5.59 9.34
N TRP A 131 7.69 -5.75 8.91
CA TRP A 131 6.56 -4.98 9.41
C TRP A 131 5.91 -5.69 10.58
N VAL A 132 5.75 -4.99 11.71
CA VAL A 132 5.17 -5.53 12.93
C VAL A 132 3.96 -4.71 13.33
N ILE A 133 2.84 -5.36 13.62
CA ILE A 133 1.66 -4.70 14.19
C ILE A 133 1.98 -4.33 15.65
N VAL A 134 2.00 -3.03 15.94
CA VAL A 134 2.29 -2.51 17.29
C VAL A 134 1.05 -2.00 18.01
N ASN A 135 -0.02 -1.71 17.28
CA ASN A 135 -1.30 -1.31 17.85
C ASN A 135 -2.46 -1.70 16.94
N HIS A 136 -3.61 -1.98 17.53
CA HIS A 136 -4.84 -2.26 16.81
C HIS A 136 -6.08 -1.76 17.57
N LEU A 137 -7.12 -1.41 16.83
CA LEU A 137 -8.44 -1.06 17.36
C LEU A 137 -9.49 -1.69 16.45
N ILE A 138 -10.45 -2.40 17.04
CA ILE A 138 -11.62 -2.93 16.34
C ILE A 138 -12.81 -2.08 16.73
N MET A 139 -13.52 -1.58 15.72
CA MET A 139 -14.76 -0.83 15.87
C MET A 139 -15.91 -1.66 15.30
N GLU A 140 -17.04 -1.59 15.98
CA GLU A 140 -18.32 -2.13 15.53
C GLU A 140 -19.18 -0.94 15.09
N ASP A 141 -19.81 -1.05 13.92
CA ASP A 141 -20.79 -0.07 13.44
C ASP A 141 -22.11 -0.20 14.21
#